data_AF-A0A5K0XVF7-F1
#
_entry.id   AF-A0A5K0XVF7-F1
#
_cell.length_a   1.000
_cell.length_b   1.000
_cell.length_c   1.000
_cell.angle_alpha   90.00
_cell.angle_beta   90.00
_cell.angle_gamma   90.00
#
_symmetry.space_group_name_H-M   'P 1'
#
loop_
_entity.id
_entity.type
_entity.pdbx_description
1 polymer ?
#
loop_
_entity_poly.entity_id
_entity_poly.type
_entity_poly.pdbx_seq_one_letter_code
_entity_poly.pdbx_strand_id
1 'polypeptide(L)' 'MFATAVKFFAKKGKPKLKPIELKTPPEQTQTITRAIFDILKEHGPLTVSDTWERLK' A
#
# COMPACT_ATOMS: atom_id res chain seq x y z
N MET A 1 29.48 -21.33 -7.57
CA MET A 1 29.44 -19.85 -7.66
C MET A 1 28.54 -19.34 -8.80
N PHE A 2 28.38 -20.05 -9.92
CA PHE A 2 27.56 -19.63 -11.06
C PHE A 2 26.05 -19.52 -10.77
N ALA A 3 25.48 -20.47 -10.01
CA ALA A 3 24.05 -20.49 -9.67
C ALA A 3 23.61 -19.27 -8.83
N THR A 4 24.48 -18.78 -7.95
CA THR A 4 24.22 -17.60 -7.12
C THR A 4 24.17 -16.32 -7.96
N ALA A 5 25.06 -16.21 -8.95
CA ALA A 5 25.08 -15.10 -9.89
C ALA A 5 23.78 -15.07 -10.73
N VAL A 6 23.38 -16.20 -11.31
CA VAL A 6 22.12 -16.32 -12.08
C VAL A 6 20.91 -15.93 -11.24
N LYS A 7 20.84 -16.35 -9.97
CA LYS A 7 19.74 -15.99 -9.06
C LYS A 7 19.70 -14.49 -8.71
N PHE A 8 20.86 -13.82 -8.70
CA PHE A 8 20.95 -12.39 -8.46
C PHE A 8 20.51 -11.59 -9.69
N PHE A 9 20.93 -12.00 -10.89
CA PHE A 9 20.50 -11.38 -12.15
C PHE A 9 19.05 -11.69 -12.54
N ALA A 10 18.51 -12.84 -12.11
CA ALA A 10 17.12 -13.23 -12.33
C ALA A 10 16.12 -12.54 -11.39
N LYS A 11 16.58 -11.86 -10.33
CA LYS A 11 15.70 -11.01 -9.53
C LYS A 11 15.34 -9.78 -10.34
N LYS A 12 14.18 -9.85 -11.01
CA LYS A 12 13.51 -8.68 -11.60
C LYS A 12 13.39 -7.63 -10.48
N GLY A 13 14.23 -6.59 -10.57
CA GLY A 13 14.21 -5.50 -9.60
C GLY A 13 12.79 -4.95 -9.53
N LYS A 14 12.26 -4.76 -8.31
CA LYS A 14 10.99 -4.06 -8.15
C LYS A 14 11.12 -2.74 -8.91
N PRO A 15 10.20 -2.42 -9.84
CA PRO A 15 10.27 -1.15 -10.54
C PRO A 15 10.32 -0.04 -9.49
N LYS A 16 11.17 0.97 -9.71
CA LYS A 16 11.19 2.16 -8.87
C LYS A 16 9.83 2.85 -9.09
N LEU A 17 8.85 2.50 -8.27
CA LEU A 17 7.54 3.14 -8.28
C LEU A 17 7.76 4.57 -7.79
N LYS A 18 7.31 5.55 -8.59
CA LYS A 18 7.23 6.93 -8.12
C LYS A 18 6.25 6.97 -6.93
N PRO A 19 6.44 7.88 -5.96
CA PRO A 19 5.42 8.16 -4.97
C PRO A 19 4.07 8.39 -5.66
N ILE A 20 3.00 7.85 -5.08
CA ILE A 20 1.65 8.05 -5.61
C ILE A 20 1.33 9.54 -5.44
N GLU A 21 1.33 10.27 -6.56
CA GLU A 21 0.88 11.66 -6.61
C GLU A 21 -0.65 11.66 -6.47
N LEU A 22 -1.12 11.79 -5.23
CA LEU A 22 -2.54 11.96 -4.93
C LEU A 22 -2.98 13.32 -5.49
N LYS A 23 -3.95 13.30 -6.42
CA LYS A 23 -4.56 14.52 -6.96
C LYS A 23 -5.55 15.18 -6.00
N THR A 24 -5.73 14.63 -4.80
CA THR A 24 -6.68 15.11 -3.80
C THR A 24 -6.08 16.23 -2.95
N PRO A 25 -6.89 17.21 -2.50
CA PRO A 25 -6.47 18.20 -1.53
C PRO A 25 -5.88 17.55 -0.27
N PRO A 26 -4.85 18.16 0.35
CA PRO A 26 -4.15 17.56 1.50
C PRO A 26 -5.06 17.33 2.71
N GLU A 27 -6.09 18.16 2.92
CA GLU A 27 -7.07 17.99 4.00
C GLU A 27 -7.93 16.74 3.81
N GLN A 28 -8.36 16.49 2.56
CA GLN A 28 -9.14 15.31 2.22
C GLN A 28 -8.31 14.03 2.41
N THR A 29 -7.03 14.06 2.02
CA THR A 29 -6.11 12.93 2.20
C THR A 29 -5.93 12.57 3.68
N GLN A 30 -5.81 13.56 4.56
CA GLN A 30 -5.69 13.33 6.00
C GLN A 30 -6.96 12.73 6.59
N THR A 31 -8.13 13.22 6.16
CA THR A 31 -9.43 12.72 6.61
C THR A 31 -9.64 11.27 6.20
N ILE A 32 -9.36 10.95 4.92
CA ILE A 32 -9.46 9.58 4.38
C ILE A 32 -8.49 8.65 5.13
N THR A 33 -7.26 9.10 5.36
CA THR A 33 -6.24 8.28 6.03
C THR A 33 -6.61 7.97 7.47
N ARG A 34 -7.17 8.94 8.21
CA ARG A 34 -7.63 8.75 9.60
C ARG A 34 -8.78 7.74 9.66
N ALA A 35 -9.80 7.92 8.83
CA ALA A 35 -10.95 7.00 8.78
C ALA A 35 -10.51 5.55 8.48
N ILE A 36 -9.63 5.36 7.48
CA ILE A 36 -9.08 4.04 7.16
C ILE A 36 -8.25 3.47 8.33
N PHE A 37 -7.44 4.30 8.99
CA PHE A 37 -6.62 3.87 10.13
C PHE A 37 -7.48 3.42 11.32
N ASP A 38 -8.54 4.16 11.63
CA ASP A 38 -9.44 3.82 12.74
C ASP A 38 -10.12 2.47 12.48
N ILE A 39 -10.57 2.21 11.25
CA ILE A 39 -11.16 0.91 10.85
C ILE A 39 -10.14 -0.23 10.98
N LEU A 40 -8.89 -0.03 10.53
CA LEU A 40 -7.83 -1.03 10.65
C LEU A 40 -7.44 -1.27 12.12
N LYS A 41 -7.50 -0.25 12.96
CA LYS A 41 -7.19 -0.35 14.38
C LYS A 41 -8.26 -1.14 15.14
N GLU A 42 -9.53 -0.94 14.83
CA GLU A 42 -10.65 -1.61 15.50
C GLU A 42 -10.82 -3.07 15.06
N HIS A 43 -10.55 -3.38 13.79
CA HIS A 43 -10.85 -4.70 13.21
C HIS A 43 -9.62 -5.54 12.86
N GLY A 44 -8.41 -5.00 13.03
CA GLY A 44 -7.17 -5.68 12.66
C GLY A 44 -6.86 -5.57 11.17
N PRO A 45 -5.83 -6.29 10.67
CA PRO A 45 -5.42 -6.21 9.27
C PRO A 45 -6.51 -6.76 8.34
N LEU A 46 -7.32 -5.86 7.80
CA LEU A 46 -8.35 -6.12 6.80
C LEU A 46 -7.76 -6.01 5.40
N THR A 47 -8.38 -6.69 4.44
CA THR A 47 -8.07 -6.43 3.03
C THR A 47 -8.59 -5.05 2.63
N VAL A 48 -8.02 -4.46 1.57
CA VAL A 48 -8.45 -3.16 1.06
C VAL A 48 -9.96 -3.17 0.77
N SER A 49 -10.46 -4.24 0.16
CA SER A 49 -11.89 -4.41 -0.15
C SER A 49 -12.75 -4.42 1.12
N ASP A 50 -12.38 -5.19 2.14
CA ASP A 50 -13.16 -5.28 3.39
C ASP A 50 -13.16 -3.96 4.17
N THR A 51 -12.12 -3.14 4.00
CA THR A 51 -12.03 -1.81 4.60
C THR A 51 -13.04 -0.86 3.98
N TRP A 52 -13.23 -0.94 2.64
CA TRP A 52 -14.23 -0.13 1.93
C TRP A 52 -15.67 -0.51 2.25
N GLU A 53 -15.96 -1.78 2.52
CA GLU A 53 -17.30 -2.21 2.93
C GLU A 53 -17.72 -1.66 4.31
N ARG A 54 -16.75 -1.28 5.14
CA ARG A 54 -16.97 -0.75 6.49
C ARG A 54 -17.04 0.78 6.55
N LEU A 55 -16.57 1.46 5.50
CA LEU A 55 -16.79 2.89 5.28
C LEU A 55 -18.22 3.09 4.77
N LYS A 56 -19.20 3.10 5.67
CA LYS A 56 -20.62 3.36 5.34
C LYS A 56 -21.05 4.76 5.72
#